data_AF-A0A1I5TDY4-F1
#
_entry.id   AF-A0A1I5TDY4-F1
#
_cell.length_a   1.000
_cell.length_b   1.000
_cell.length_c   1.000
_cell.angle_alpha   90.00
_cell.angle_beta   90.00
_cell.angle_gamma   90.00
#
_symmetry.space_group_name_H-M   'P 1'
#
loop_
_entity.id
_entity.type
_entity.pdbx_description
1 polymer ?
#
loop_
_entity_poly.entity_id
_entity_poly.type
_entity_poly.pdbx_seq_one_letter_code
_entity_poly.pdbx_strand_id
1 'polypeptide(L)'
;MRRFDQPAQPVDPYPSAETEIAGFRYDSALVLVRAKDAVKLRTGEDADYIVGRDYLCSWRPPEGDWRQLRVPAGLVTDLASVPAPFRGVVGRVGPWLEAAIVHDYLYIAWQDVPGRGPQPADKRFADRIMLAAMREAQVSAWRMWTIYGAVTLFGGATFERPNADRYVDLDDLDLSGQMAETVPR
;
A
#
# COMPACT_ATOMS: atom_id res chain seq x y z
N MET A 1 21.47 -0.13 2.73
CA MET A 1 20.15 -0.07 2.06
C MET A 1 19.99 1.19 1.23
N ARG A 2 20.24 1.05 -0.08
CA ARG A 2 19.94 2.04 -1.11
C ARG A 2 18.44 2.20 -1.28
N ARG A 3 18.02 3.45 -1.48
CA ARG A 3 16.64 3.84 -1.77
C ARG A 3 16.58 4.40 -3.18
N PHE A 4 15.45 4.20 -3.84
CA PHE A 4 15.22 4.73 -5.18
C PHE A 4 13.81 5.30 -5.27
N ASP A 5 13.68 6.32 -6.10
CA ASP A 5 12.40 7.01 -6.25
C ASP A 5 11.44 6.26 -7.19
N GLN A 6 11.86 5.16 -7.85
CA GLN A 6 11.07 4.51 -8.91
C GLN A 6 11.32 2.99 -9.03
N PRO A 7 10.28 2.15 -9.02
CA PRO A 7 10.27 0.92 -9.82
C PRO A 7 10.04 1.27 -11.30
N ALA A 8 10.55 0.43 -12.21
CA ALA A 8 10.48 0.63 -13.65
C ALA A 8 9.02 0.75 -14.15
N GLN A 9 8.62 1.99 -14.47
CA GLN A 9 7.37 2.46 -15.08
C GLN A 9 6.15 2.60 -14.14
N PRO A 10 5.79 3.83 -13.71
CA PRO A 10 4.49 4.08 -13.13
C PRO A 10 3.48 4.23 -14.27
N VAL A 11 2.74 3.17 -14.54
CA VAL A 11 1.41 3.33 -15.12
C VAL A 11 0.59 4.06 -14.05
N ASP A 12 0.01 5.20 -14.41
CA ASP A 12 -0.92 5.93 -13.55
C ASP A 12 -1.99 4.95 -13.02
N PRO A 13 -2.00 4.63 -11.71
CA PRO A 13 -2.91 3.62 -11.19
C PRO A 13 -4.33 4.16 -10.99
N TYR A 14 -4.51 5.48 -11.13
CA TYR A 14 -5.78 6.14 -10.91
C TYR A 14 -6.62 6.17 -12.20
N PRO A 15 -7.94 5.99 -12.10
CA PRO A 15 -8.81 6.18 -13.24
C PRO A 15 -8.84 7.65 -13.68
N SER A 16 -9.08 7.89 -14.97
CA SER A 16 -9.18 9.24 -15.54
C SER A 16 -10.41 10.04 -15.07
N ALA A 17 -11.39 9.35 -14.47
CA ALA A 17 -12.59 9.95 -13.91
C ALA A 17 -12.99 9.23 -12.62
N GLU A 18 -13.77 9.90 -11.78
CA GLU A 18 -14.30 9.31 -10.56
C GLU A 18 -15.14 8.07 -10.90
N THR A 19 -14.73 6.92 -10.35
CA THR A 19 -15.25 5.62 -10.75
C THR A 19 -15.73 4.83 -9.53
N GLU A 20 -16.87 4.15 -9.67
CA GLU A 20 -17.34 3.16 -8.70
C GLU A 20 -16.60 1.83 -8.88
N ILE A 21 -16.37 1.10 -7.79
CA ILE A 21 -15.73 -0.22 -7.82
C ILE A 21 -16.82 -1.29 -7.68
N ALA A 22 -17.14 -1.99 -8.77
CA ALA A 22 -18.14 -3.05 -8.79
C ALA A 22 -17.56 -4.44 -8.53
N GLY A 23 -16.25 -4.61 -8.72
CA GLY A 23 -15.55 -5.85 -8.42
C GLY A 23 -14.10 -5.60 -8.07
N PHE A 24 -13.58 -6.45 -7.19
CA PHE A 24 -12.18 -6.48 -6.79
C PHE A 24 -11.76 -7.93 -6.61
N ARG A 25 -10.51 -8.26 -6.91
CA ARG A 25 -9.91 -9.57 -6.63
C ARG A 25 -8.41 -9.44 -6.42
N TYR A 26 -7.86 -10.36 -5.62
CA TYR A 26 -6.42 -10.52 -5.48
C TYR A 26 -5.90 -11.50 -6.54
N ASP A 27 -4.92 -11.08 -7.33
CA ASP A 27 -4.38 -11.88 -8.44
C ASP A 27 -3.08 -12.60 -8.10
N SER A 28 -2.36 -12.14 -7.06
CA SER A 28 -1.14 -12.80 -6.58
C SER A 28 -1.13 -12.93 -5.05
N ALA A 29 -0.30 -13.84 -4.53
CA ALA A 29 -0.06 -13.90 -3.09
C ALA A 29 0.87 -12.75 -2.66
N LEU A 30 0.54 -12.13 -1.53
CA LEU A 30 1.36 -11.12 -0.88
C LEU A 30 2.63 -11.76 -0.29
N VAL A 31 3.79 -11.14 -0.52
CA VAL A 31 5.05 -11.48 0.14
C VAL A 31 5.52 -10.24 0.88
N LEU A 32 5.63 -10.35 2.20
CA LEU A 32 6.18 -9.30 3.06
C LEU A 32 7.53 -9.71 3.60
N VAL A 33 8.48 -8.80 3.52
CA VAL A 33 9.80 -8.91 4.13
C VAL A 33 9.82 -8.04 5.37
N ARG A 34 10.20 -8.63 6.50
CA ARG A 34 10.56 -7.92 7.71
C ARG A 34 12.04 -8.16 7.96
N ALA A 35 12.86 -7.15 7.70
CA ALA A 35 14.31 -7.23 7.86
C ALA A 35 14.68 -7.47 9.34
N LYS A 36 15.82 -8.13 9.58
CA LYS A 36 16.34 -8.40 10.93
C LYS A 36 16.73 -7.09 11.62
N ASP A 37 17.47 -6.26 10.89
CA ASP A 37 17.82 -4.91 11.27
C ASP A 37 16.82 -3.97 10.60
N ALA A 38 16.16 -3.15 11.40
CA ALA A 38 15.12 -2.26 10.91
C ALA A 38 15.66 -1.33 9.82
N VAL A 39 14.90 -1.18 8.73
CA VAL A 39 15.26 -0.20 7.70
C VAL A 39 14.96 1.17 8.26
N LYS A 40 16.00 1.89 8.67
CA LYS A 40 15.87 3.27 9.12
C LYS A 40 15.33 4.09 7.96
N LEU A 41 14.21 4.77 8.17
CA LEU A 41 13.59 5.77 7.30
C LEU A 41 14.36 7.09 7.41
N ARG A 42 14.19 8.01 6.45
CA ARG A 42 14.81 9.37 6.50
C ARG A 42 14.25 10.18 7.66
N THR A 43 13.02 9.86 8.07
CA THR A 43 12.37 10.39 9.27
C THR A 43 13.02 9.91 10.57
N GLY A 44 13.91 8.90 10.50
CA GLY A 44 14.52 8.25 11.68
C GLY A 44 13.67 7.14 12.27
N GLU A 45 12.47 6.92 11.75
CA GLU A 45 11.58 5.82 12.11
C GLU A 45 12.04 4.51 11.47
N ASP A 46 11.55 3.38 11.97
CA ASP A 46 11.86 2.06 11.45
C ASP A 46 10.77 1.64 10.45
N ALA A 47 11.17 1.17 9.26
CA ALA A 47 10.24 0.50 8.35
C ALA A 47 9.78 -0.81 9.00
N ASP A 48 8.46 -0.97 9.14
CA ASP A 48 7.91 -2.17 9.73
C ASP A 48 7.91 -3.34 8.72
N TYR A 49 7.57 -3.08 7.45
CA TYR A 49 7.49 -4.10 6.40
C TYR A 49 7.85 -3.57 5.00
N ILE A 50 8.32 -4.47 4.15
CA ILE A 50 8.63 -4.23 2.74
C ILE A 50 7.86 -5.24 1.88
N VAL A 51 7.26 -4.79 0.78
CA VAL A 51 6.67 -5.67 -0.23
C VAL A 51 7.79 -6.39 -0.99
N GLY A 52 7.92 -7.71 -0.81
CA GLY A 52 9.05 -8.49 -1.34
C GLY A 52 8.97 -8.84 -2.83
N ARG A 53 7.80 -8.70 -3.44
CA ARG A 53 7.58 -8.87 -4.89
C ARG A 53 6.35 -8.09 -5.32
N ASP A 54 6.22 -7.82 -6.62
CA ASP A 54 5.03 -7.16 -7.15
C ASP A 54 3.74 -7.86 -6.69
N TYR A 55 2.91 -7.10 -6.00
CA TYR A 55 1.64 -7.56 -5.48
C TYR A 55 0.53 -7.07 -6.39
N LEU A 56 -0.21 -8.03 -6.97
CA LEU A 56 -1.13 -7.79 -8.06
C LEU A 56 -2.56 -7.99 -7.58
N CYS A 57 -3.40 -7.01 -7.86
CA CYS A 57 -4.85 -7.12 -7.71
C CYS A 57 -5.53 -6.53 -8.93
N SER A 58 -6.80 -6.83 -9.12
CA SER A 58 -7.60 -6.30 -10.21
C SER A 58 -8.89 -5.73 -9.66
N TRP A 59 -9.34 -4.63 -10.25
CA TRP A 59 -10.63 -4.03 -9.98
C TRP A 59 -11.39 -3.82 -11.29
N ARG A 60 -12.71 -3.68 -11.20
CA ARG A 60 -13.53 -3.28 -12.37
C ARG A 60 -14.63 -2.29 -11.99
N PRO A 61 -14.97 -1.36 -12.90
CA PRO A 61 -16.18 -0.57 -12.78
C PRO A 61 -17.44 -1.43 -13.01
N PRO A 62 -18.64 -0.89 -12.72
CA PRO A 62 -19.91 -1.56 -13.06
C PRO A 62 -19.99 -1.93 -14.54
N GLU A 63 -19.64 -0.96 -15.40
CA GLU A 63 -19.57 -1.09 -16.84
C GLU A 63 -18.12 -0.94 -17.28
N GLY A 64 -17.49 -2.06 -17.67
CA GLY A 64 -16.13 -2.06 -18.21
C GLY A 64 -15.32 -3.29 -17.80
N ASP A 65 -14.13 -3.37 -18.39
CA ASP A 65 -13.21 -4.49 -18.19
C ASP A 65 -12.44 -4.42 -16.88
N TRP A 66 -11.91 -5.57 -16.47
CA TRP A 66 -10.97 -5.66 -15.36
C TRP A 66 -9.69 -4.88 -15.64
N ARG A 67 -9.24 -4.12 -14.66
CA ARG A 67 -8.01 -3.32 -14.67
C ARG A 67 -7.10 -3.82 -13.56
N GLN A 68 -5.86 -4.14 -13.92
CA GLN A 68 -4.86 -4.58 -12.96
C GLN A 68 -4.23 -3.37 -12.26
N LEU A 69 -4.05 -3.50 -10.95
CA LEU A 69 -3.26 -2.62 -10.10
C LEU A 69 -2.04 -3.40 -9.62
N ARG A 70 -0.88 -2.78 -9.74
CA ARG A 70 0.41 -3.33 -9.31
C ARG A 70 0.94 -2.51 -8.14
N VAL A 71 1.02 -3.12 -6.97
CA VAL A 71 1.82 -2.61 -5.87
C VAL A 71 3.24 -3.09 -6.10
N PRO A 72 4.23 -2.20 -6.30
CA PRO A 72 5.57 -2.59 -6.69
C PRO A 72 6.33 -3.25 -5.54
N ALA A 73 7.20 -4.19 -5.90
CA ALA A 73 8.23 -4.70 -5.02
C ALA A 73 9.09 -3.55 -4.48
N GLY A 74 9.55 -3.69 -3.24
CA GLY A 74 10.33 -2.66 -2.55
C GLY A 74 9.47 -1.59 -1.87
N LEU A 75 8.14 -1.57 -2.04
CA LEU A 75 7.27 -0.65 -1.29
C LEU A 75 7.52 -0.81 0.20
N VAL A 76 7.84 0.31 0.85
CA VAL A 76 7.89 0.42 2.31
C VAL A 76 6.49 0.74 2.81
N THR A 77 5.99 -0.08 3.74
CA THR A 77 4.69 0.12 4.37
C THR A 77 4.85 -0.01 5.88
N ASP A 78 4.30 0.96 6.61
CA ASP A 78 4.27 0.95 8.05
C ASP A 78 3.04 0.19 8.59
N LEU A 79 2.09 -0.20 7.72
CA LEU A 79 0.77 -0.74 8.06
C LEU A 79 0.04 0.07 9.15
N ALA A 80 0.49 1.30 9.39
CA ALA A 80 0.17 2.13 10.54
C ALA A 80 -0.61 3.38 10.13
N SER A 81 -0.97 3.49 8.85
CA SER A 81 -1.98 4.40 8.30
C SER A 81 -3.34 4.36 9.01
N VAL A 82 -3.55 3.41 9.93
CA VAL A 82 -4.62 3.47 10.93
C VAL A 82 -4.37 4.67 11.87
N PRO A 83 -5.21 5.73 11.82
CA PRO A 83 -5.03 6.91 12.67
C PRO A 83 -5.01 6.50 14.14
N ALA A 84 -4.17 7.17 14.95
CA ALA A 84 -3.92 6.82 16.35
C ALA A 84 -5.17 6.47 17.19
N PRO A 85 -6.34 7.14 17.03
CA PRO A 85 -7.57 6.79 17.75
C PRO A 85 -8.11 5.39 17.47
N PHE A 86 -7.79 4.80 16.31
CA PHE A 86 -8.34 3.52 15.85
C PHE A 86 -7.40 2.33 16.10
N ARG A 87 -6.17 2.58 16.57
CA ARG A 87 -5.17 1.55 16.89
C ARG A 87 -5.60 0.59 18.02
N GLY A 88 -6.56 0.98 18.85
CA GLY A 88 -7.13 0.11 19.89
C GLY A 88 -8.20 -0.87 19.38
N VAL A 89 -8.76 -0.64 18.19
CA VAL A 89 -9.88 -1.42 17.62
C VAL A 89 -9.41 -2.29 16.45
N VAL A 90 -8.41 -1.81 15.72
CA VAL A 90 -7.86 -2.43 14.52
C VAL A 90 -6.37 -2.65 14.79
N GLY A 91 -5.99 -3.90 15.05
CA GLY A 91 -4.57 -4.26 15.19
C GLY A 91 -3.77 -3.97 13.92
N ARG A 92 -2.44 -3.90 14.02
CA ARG A 92 -1.55 -3.66 12.86
C ARG A 92 -1.65 -4.78 11.80
N VAL A 93 -1.99 -5.99 12.24
CA VAL A 93 -2.12 -7.18 11.39
C VAL A 93 -3.50 -7.78 11.61
N GLY A 94 -4.18 -8.12 10.52
CA GLY A 94 -5.51 -8.71 10.53
C GLY A 94 -6.02 -8.99 9.11
N PRO A 95 -7.28 -9.42 8.95
CA PRO A 95 -7.86 -9.76 7.64
C PRO A 95 -7.92 -8.60 6.63
N TRP A 96 -7.58 -7.36 7.02
CA TRP A 96 -7.51 -6.17 6.17
C TRP A 96 -6.09 -5.84 5.70
N LEU A 97 -5.09 -6.65 6.07
CA LEU A 97 -3.67 -6.38 5.81
C LEU A 97 -3.40 -6.10 4.33
N GLU A 98 -3.87 -6.98 3.46
CA GLU A 98 -3.73 -6.89 2.02
C GLU A 98 -4.38 -5.61 1.47
N ALA A 99 -5.57 -5.25 1.98
CA ALA A 99 -6.27 -4.04 1.60
C ALA A 99 -5.52 -2.77 2.04
N ALA A 100 -4.91 -2.79 3.23
CA ALA A 100 -4.10 -1.69 3.75
C ALA A 100 -2.85 -1.44 2.89
N ILE A 101 -2.17 -2.49 2.44
CA ILE A 101 -0.98 -2.35 1.59
C ILE A 101 -1.32 -1.73 0.23
N VAL A 102 -2.42 -2.16 -0.38
CA VAL A 102 -2.91 -1.56 -1.64
C VAL A 102 -3.27 -0.08 -1.43
N HIS A 103 -3.90 0.25 -0.29
CA HIS A 103 -4.25 1.62 0.09
C HIS A 103 -3.03 2.51 0.31
N ASP A 104 -2.04 2.04 1.08
CA ASP A 104 -0.78 2.76 1.34
C ASP A 104 -0.05 3.10 0.03
N TYR A 105 0.03 2.14 -0.89
CA TYR A 105 0.58 2.37 -2.23
C TYR A 105 -0.20 3.46 -2.98
N LEU A 106 -1.53 3.32 -3.06
CA LEU A 106 -2.38 4.31 -3.73
C LEU A 106 -2.36 5.69 -3.05
N TYR A 107 -1.90 5.79 -1.81
CA TYR A 107 -1.74 7.08 -1.13
C TYR A 107 -0.50 7.85 -1.56
N ILE A 108 0.50 7.14 -2.10
CA ILE A 108 1.78 7.75 -2.50
C ILE A 108 2.02 7.69 -4.02
N ALA A 109 1.29 6.85 -4.77
CA ALA A 109 1.55 6.59 -6.18
C ALA A 109 1.45 7.83 -7.09
N TRP A 110 0.66 8.85 -6.71
CA TRP A 110 0.59 10.11 -7.45
C TRP A 110 1.96 10.81 -7.53
N GLN A 111 2.86 10.57 -6.58
CA GLN A 111 4.21 11.14 -6.54
C GLN A 111 5.12 10.57 -7.63
N ASP A 112 4.78 9.38 -8.14
CA ASP A 112 5.54 8.71 -9.17
C ASP A 112 5.01 9.06 -10.58
N VAL A 113 3.86 9.74 -10.69
CA VAL A 113 3.29 10.21 -11.97
C VAL A 113 3.87 11.59 -12.33
N PRO A 114 4.62 11.73 -13.43
CA PRO A 114 5.28 12.99 -13.78
C PRO A 114 4.31 14.17 -13.91
N GLY A 115 4.60 15.26 -13.19
CA GLY A 115 3.81 16.49 -13.25
C GLY A 115 2.46 16.43 -12.55
N ARG A 116 2.17 15.36 -11.80
CA ARG A 116 0.93 15.20 -11.04
C ARG A 116 1.11 15.64 -9.58
N GLY A 117 0.07 16.26 -9.03
CA GLY A 117 -0.06 16.53 -7.59
C GLY A 117 -1.21 15.70 -6.99
N PRO A 118 -1.36 15.70 -5.66
CA PRO A 118 -2.42 14.95 -5.00
C PRO A 118 -3.79 15.49 -5.43
N GLN A 119 -4.68 14.61 -5.88
CA GLN A 119 -6.06 14.97 -6.23
C GLN A 119 -7.05 14.34 -5.24
N PRO A 120 -8.13 15.05 -4.86
CA PRO A 120 -9.19 14.48 -4.04
C PRO A 120 -9.84 13.22 -4.64
N ALA A 121 -9.88 13.13 -5.98
CA ALA A 121 -10.39 11.95 -6.69
C ALA A 121 -9.49 10.72 -6.49
N ASP A 122 -8.18 10.89 -6.49
CA ASP A 122 -7.18 9.83 -6.28
C ASP A 122 -7.30 9.25 -4.87
N LYS A 123 -7.47 10.12 -3.86
CA LYS A 123 -7.76 9.70 -2.48
C LYS A 123 -9.06 8.92 -2.38
N ARG A 124 -10.16 9.43 -2.95
CA ARG A 124 -11.46 8.74 -2.92
C ARG A 124 -11.38 7.38 -3.61
N PHE A 125 -10.63 7.29 -4.70
CA PHE A 125 -10.36 6.02 -5.37
C PHE A 125 -9.60 5.06 -4.46
N ALA A 126 -8.53 5.50 -3.80
CA ALA A 126 -7.78 4.69 -2.83
C ALA A 126 -8.68 4.15 -1.70
N ASP A 127 -9.49 5.02 -1.09
CA ASP A 127 -10.42 4.63 -0.03
C ASP A 127 -11.45 3.59 -0.51
N ARG A 128 -12.00 3.76 -1.72
CA ARG A 128 -12.96 2.80 -2.31
C ARG A 128 -12.32 1.47 -2.66
N ILE A 129 -11.07 1.47 -3.15
CA ILE A 129 -10.31 0.25 -3.40
C ILE A 129 -10.09 -0.49 -2.08
N MET A 130 -9.72 0.21 -1.00
CA MET A 130 -9.58 -0.40 0.33
C MET A 130 -10.87 -1.07 0.79
N LEU A 131 -12.01 -0.39 0.61
CA LEU A 131 -13.33 -0.94 0.94
C LEU A 131 -13.64 -2.21 0.14
N ALA A 132 -13.41 -2.18 -1.18
CA ALA A 132 -13.66 -3.32 -2.06
C ALA A 132 -12.73 -4.50 -1.75
N ALA A 133 -11.46 -4.22 -1.47
CA ALA A 133 -10.46 -5.20 -1.08
C ALA A 133 -10.80 -5.86 0.27
N MET A 134 -11.19 -5.09 1.28
CA MET A 134 -11.66 -5.63 2.56
C MET A 134 -12.91 -6.51 2.41
N ARG A 135 -13.82 -6.15 1.48
CA ARG A 135 -14.99 -6.97 1.18
C ARG A 135 -14.62 -8.30 0.56
N GLU A 136 -13.67 -8.30 -0.38
CA GLU A 136 -13.14 -9.50 -1.02
C GLU A 136 -12.42 -10.40 0.01
N ALA A 137 -11.65 -9.81 0.93
CA ALA A 137 -11.00 -10.51 2.05
C ALA A 137 -11.98 -10.95 3.16
N GLN A 138 -13.29 -10.78 2.95
CA GLN A 138 -14.36 -11.14 3.91
C GLN A 138 -14.19 -10.52 5.31
N VAL A 139 -13.62 -9.31 5.38
CA VAL A 139 -13.53 -8.55 6.63
C VAL A 139 -14.94 -8.30 7.17
N SER A 140 -15.15 -8.55 8.47
CA SER A 140 -16.44 -8.31 9.12
C SER A 140 -16.93 -6.88 8.88
N ALA A 141 -18.21 -6.73 8.50
CA ALA A 141 -18.77 -5.46 8.02
C ALA A 141 -18.51 -4.27 8.95
N TRP A 142 -18.64 -4.45 10.28
CA TRP A 142 -18.41 -3.37 11.23
C TRP A 142 -16.96 -2.86 11.20
N ARG A 143 -15.96 -3.77 11.15
CA ARG A 143 -14.54 -3.39 11.04
C ARG A 143 -14.26 -2.68 9.73
N MET A 144 -14.76 -3.23 8.63
CA MET A 144 -14.62 -2.67 7.29
C MET A 144 -15.12 -1.23 7.22
N TRP A 145 -16.33 -0.96 7.73
CA TRP A 145 -16.89 0.40 7.75
C TRP A 145 -16.17 1.34 8.73
N THR A 146 -15.70 0.84 9.88
CA THR A 146 -14.87 1.62 10.80
C THR A 146 -13.56 2.06 10.15
N ILE A 147 -12.84 1.13 9.50
CA ILE A 147 -11.58 1.40 8.82
C ILE A 147 -11.81 2.38 7.67
N TYR A 148 -12.79 2.12 6.80
CA TYR A 148 -13.13 2.98 5.67
C TYR A 148 -13.49 4.40 6.13
N GLY A 149 -14.36 4.54 7.15
CA GLY A 149 -14.72 5.84 7.71
C GLY A 149 -13.51 6.59 8.27
N ALA A 150 -12.59 5.89 8.95
CA ALA A 150 -11.38 6.50 9.49
C ALA A 150 -10.45 7.08 8.41
N VAL A 151 -10.15 6.29 7.37
CA VAL A 151 -9.26 6.75 6.28
C VAL A 151 -9.91 7.87 5.44
N THR A 152 -11.24 7.79 5.23
CA THR A 152 -11.96 8.82 4.49
C THR A 152 -11.95 10.16 5.23
N LEU A 153 -12.20 10.16 6.55
CA LEU A 153 -12.29 11.39 7.34
C LEU A 153 -10.93 11.99 7.71
N PHE A 154 -9.94 11.17 8.05
CA PHE A 154 -8.67 11.63 8.64
C PHE A 154 -7.46 11.48 7.71
N GLY A 155 -7.58 10.77 6.59
CA GLY A 155 -6.45 10.47 5.71
C GLY A 155 -6.03 11.61 4.76
N GLY A 156 -6.77 12.72 4.71
CA GLY A 156 -6.52 13.81 3.74
C GLY A 156 -5.13 14.45 3.89
N ALA A 157 -4.77 14.83 5.10
CA ALA A 157 -3.46 15.45 5.36
C ALA A 157 -2.28 14.50 5.08
N THR A 158 -2.45 13.19 5.32
CA THR A 158 -1.44 12.18 4.98
C THR A 158 -1.30 12.01 3.47
N PHE A 159 -2.42 11.96 2.75
CA PHE A 159 -2.42 11.83 1.29
C PHE A 159 -1.73 12.99 0.57
N GLU A 160 -1.94 14.21 1.06
CA GLU A 160 -1.36 15.43 0.48
C GLU A 160 0.13 15.61 0.83
N ARG A 161 0.62 14.93 1.87
CA ARG A 161 2.00 15.07 2.33
C ARG A 161 2.92 14.17 1.48
N PRO A 162 3.95 14.74 0.82
CA PRO A 162 4.94 13.92 0.13
C PRO A 162 5.64 12.96 1.09
N ASN A 163 5.84 11.74 0.64
CA ASN A 163 6.59 10.71 1.36
C ASN A 163 7.86 10.43 0.57
N ALA A 164 9.04 10.76 1.11
CA ALA A 164 10.31 10.50 0.46
C ALA A 164 10.79 9.05 0.62
N ASP A 165 10.14 8.26 1.48
CA ASP A 165 10.56 6.92 1.87
C ASP A 165 9.56 5.87 1.35
N ARG A 166 9.36 5.88 0.03
CA ARG A 166 8.36 5.04 -0.64
C ARG A 166 8.89 3.64 -0.96
N TYR A 167 10.14 3.55 -1.43
CA TYR A 167 10.70 2.30 -1.93
C TYR A 167 12.12 2.06 -1.42
N VAL A 168 12.44 0.77 -1.26
CA VAL A 168 13.78 0.27 -1.00
C VAL A 168 14.19 -0.69 -2.11
N ASP A 169 15.48 -0.74 -2.39
CA ASP A 169 16.04 -1.73 -3.31
C ASP A 169 16.18 -3.08 -2.62
N LEU A 170 15.44 -4.06 -3.13
CA LEU A 170 15.50 -5.43 -2.62
C LEU A 170 16.84 -6.11 -2.94
N ASP A 171 17.55 -5.64 -3.97
CA ASP A 171 18.86 -6.15 -4.37
C ASP A 171 20.02 -5.45 -3.64
N ASP A 172 19.73 -4.51 -2.74
CA ASP A 172 20.75 -3.89 -1.90
C ASP A 172 21.42 -4.94 -1.02
N LEU A 173 22.77 -4.99 -1.07
CA LEU A 173 23.56 -6.00 -0.39
C LEU A 173 23.29 -6.10 1.13
N ASP A 174 22.95 -4.99 1.78
CA ASP A 174 22.64 -4.98 3.21
C ASP A 174 21.28 -5.63 3.49
N LEU A 175 20.31 -5.46 2.60
CA LEU A 175 18.98 -6.07 2.74
C LEU A 175 19.00 -7.53 2.29
N SER A 176 19.59 -7.81 1.13
CA SER A 176 19.75 -9.18 0.61
C SER A 176 20.56 -10.05 1.58
N GLY A 177 21.58 -9.47 2.23
CA GLY A 177 22.39 -10.16 3.24
C GLY A 177 21.60 -10.57 4.49
N GLN A 178 20.56 -9.81 4.86
CA GLN A 178 19.68 -10.16 5.98
C GLN A 178 18.62 -11.21 5.62
N MET A 179 18.29 -11.33 4.35
CA MET A 179 17.36 -12.33 3.83
C MET A 179 18.05 -13.66 3.51
N ALA A 180 19.38 -13.67 3.40
CA ALA A 180 20.15 -14.87 3.09
C ALA A 180 20.17 -15.84 4.29
N GLU A 181 19.84 -17.11 4.03
CA GLU A 181 20.03 -18.19 5.00
C GLU A 181 21.52 -18.38 5.27
N THR A 182 21.97 -17.91 6.44
CA THR A 182 23.29 -18.30 6.96
C THR A 182 23.08 -19.51 7.86
N VAL A 183 23.28 -20.71 7.32
CA VAL A 183 23.37 -21.92 8.12
C VAL A 183 24.68 -21.82 8.93
N PRO A 184 24.63 -21.74 10.27
CA PRO A 184 25.84 -21.79 11.06
C PRO A 184 26.50 -23.16 10.83
N ARG A 185 27.78 -23.14 10.43
CA ARG A 185 28.60 -24.35 10.33
C ARG A 185 28.95 -24.87 11.72
#